data_AF-A0A5B9PLX9-F1
#
_entry.id   AF-A0A5B9PLX9-F1
#
_cell.length_a   1.000
_cell.length_b   1.000
_cell.length_c   1.000
_cell.angle_alpha   90.00
_cell.angle_beta   90.00
_cell.angle_gamma   90.00
#
_symmetry.space_group_name_H-M   'P 1'
#
loop_
_entity.id
_entity.type
_entity.pdbx_description
1 polymer ?
#
loop_
_entity_poly.entity_id
_entity_poly.type
_entity_poly.pdbx_seq_one_letter_code
_entity_poly.pdbx_strand_id
1 'polypeptide(L)' 'MDKKTKKRLEVLRQKQEKYQKLLKDARAQTDEPDEIQKLEDEFEKIKAEIAELRK' A
#
# COMPACT_ATOMS: atom_id res chain seq x y z
N MET A 1 9.90 18.60 -5.85
CA MET A 1 10.13 17.27 -5.24
C MET A 1 11.61 17.03 -5.06
N ASP A 2 12.07 16.98 -3.81
CA ASP A 2 13.43 16.59 -3.48
C ASP A 2 13.77 15.17 -3.93
N LYS A 3 15.05 14.92 -4.21
CA LYS A 3 15.57 13.59 -4.58
C LYS A 3 15.22 12.52 -3.54
N LYS A 4 15.17 12.93 -2.26
CA LYS A 4 14.73 12.09 -1.12
C LYS A 4 13.25 11.76 -1.21
N THR A 5 12.39 12.75 -1.43
CA THR A 5 10.93 12.57 -1.59
C THR A 5 10.61 11.68 -2.77
N LYS A 6 11.29 11.86 -3.91
CA LYS A 6 11.10 11.04 -5.11
C LYS A 6 11.42 9.56 -4.84
N LYS A 7 12.53 9.28 -4.15
CA LYS A 7 12.92 7.92 -3.75
C LYS A 7 11.95 7.31 -2.74
N ARG A 8 11.48 8.10 -1.76
CA ARG A 8 10.49 7.66 -0.78
C ARG A 8 9.15 7.31 -1.43
N LEU A 9 8.72 8.12 -2.40
CA LEU A 9 7.51 7.89 -3.19
C LEU A 9 7.63 6.61 -4.05
N GLU A 10 8.80 6.35 -4.63
CA GLU A 10 9.08 5.11 -5.36
C GLU A 10 8.99 3.87 -4.46
N VAL A 11 9.59 3.92 -3.26
CA VAL A 11 9.48 2.85 -2.26
C VAL A 11 8.04 2.63 -1.80
N LEU A 12 7.29 3.72 -1.56
CA LEU A 12 5.88 3.62 -1.17
C LEU A 12 5.02 3.05 -2.30
N ARG A 13 5.28 3.38 -3.56
CA ARG A 13 4.61 2.76 -4.70
C ARG A 13 4.91 1.27 -4.81
N GLN A 14 6.16 0.86 -4.63
CA GLN A 14 6.51 -0.56 -4.62
C GLN A 14 5.81 -1.31 -3.47
N LYS A 15 5.73 -0.69 -2.28
CA LYS A 15 4.93 -1.24 -1.18
C LYS A 15 3.45 -1.33 -1.56
N GLN A 16 2.88 -0.28 -2.15
CA GLN A 16 1.49 -0.24 -2.60
C GLN A 16 1.17 -1.41 -3.55
N GLU A 17 2.00 -1.63 -4.57
CA GLU A 17 1.81 -2.74 -5.52
C GLU A 17 1.91 -4.11 -4.83
N LYS A 18 2.85 -4.28 -3.90
CA LYS A 18 2.98 -5.51 -3.11
C LYS A 18 1.73 -5.78 -2.28
N TYR A 19 1.23 -4.78 -1.54
CA TYR A 19 0.03 -4.92 -0.71
C TYR A 19 -1.22 -5.13 -1.57
N GLN A 20 -1.32 -4.50 -2.73
CA GLN A 20 -2.42 -4.73 -3.67
C GLN A 20 -2.45 -6.19 -4.15
N LYS A 21 -1.28 -6.76 -4.46
CA LYS A 21 -1.19 -8.17 -4.86
C LYS A 21 -1.58 -9.09 -3.70
N LEU A 22 -1.03 -8.84 -2.50
CA LEU A 22 -1.39 -9.58 -1.29
C LEU A 22 -2.89 -9.51 -1.00
N LEU A 23 -3.52 -8.35 -1.15
CA LEU A 23 -4.97 -8.18 -1.01
C LEU A 23 -5.75 -9.02 -2.01
N LYS A 24 -5.28 -9.06 -3.26
CA LYS A 24 -5.93 -9.85 -4.31
C LYS A 24 -5.82 -11.35 -4.01
N ASP A 25 -4.64 -11.80 -3.59
CA ASP A 25 -4.39 -13.19 -3.20
C ASP A 25 -5.20 -13.56 -1.93
N ALA A 26 -5.22 -12.71 -0.91
CA ALA A 26 -5.99 -12.91 0.32
C ALA A 26 -7.50 -12.93 0.06
N ARG A 27 -8.01 -12.01 -0.76
CA ARG A 27 -9.42 -12.02 -1.22
C ARG A 27 -9.77 -13.25 -2.04
N ALA A 28 -8.82 -13.80 -2.81
CA ALA A 28 -9.02 -15.03 -3.55
C ALA A 28 -8.96 -16.28 -2.67
N GLN A 29 -8.24 -16.23 -1.55
CA GLN A 29 -8.10 -17.34 -0.61
C GLN A 29 -9.20 -17.38 0.47
N THR A 30 -10.08 -16.38 0.56
CA THR A 30 -11.40 -16.33 1.27
C THR A 30 -11.54 -16.91 2.68
N ASP A 31 -10.47 -17.34 3.35
CA ASP A 31 -10.53 -17.94 4.70
C ASP A 31 -10.21 -16.94 5.82
N GLU A 32 -9.49 -15.85 5.53
CA GLU A 32 -9.05 -14.87 6.56
C GLU A 32 -9.51 -13.42 6.26
N PRO A 33 -10.77 -13.08 6.53
CA PRO A 33 -11.29 -11.71 6.35
C PRO A 33 -10.58 -10.67 7.23
N ASP A 34 -10.04 -11.07 8.38
CA ASP A 34 -9.30 -10.20 9.28
C ASP A 34 -7.96 -9.75 8.66
N GLU A 35 -7.30 -10.64 7.90
CA GLU A 35 -6.05 -10.33 7.21
C GLU A 35 -6.29 -9.37 6.04
N ILE A 36 -7.39 -9.56 5.30
CA ILE A 36 -7.83 -8.64 4.24
C ILE A 36 -8.04 -7.25 4.83
N GLN A 37 -8.75 -7.13 5.96
CA GLN A 37 -9.01 -5.85 6.62
C GLN A 37 -7.69 -5.14 7.01
N LYS A 38 -6.73 -5.86 7.59
CA LYS A 38 -5.41 -5.32 7.95
C LYS A 38 -4.62 -4.86 6.74
N LEU A 39 -4.64 -5.64 5.66
CA LEU A 39 -3.95 -5.30 4.41
C LEU A 39 -4.60 -4.08 3.72
N GLU A 40 -5.93 -3.92 3.81
CA GLU A 40 -6.64 -2.73 3.29
C GLU A 40 -6.27 -1.48 4.09
N ASP A 41 -6.24 -1.58 5.43
CA ASP A 41 -5.86 -0.47 6.31
C ASP A 41 -4.42 0.00 6.05
N GLU A 42 -3.47 -0.94 5.92
CA GLU A 42 -2.09 -0.62 5.54
C GLU A 42 -1.99 -0.04 4.12
N PHE A 43 -2.78 -0.54 3.17
CA PHE A 43 -2.84 0.01 1.81
C PHE A 43 -3.36 1.45 1.81
N GLU A 44 -4.39 1.76 2.59
CA GLU A 44 -4.92 3.12 2.74
C GLU A 44 -3.90 4.07 3.39
N LYS A 45 -3.19 3.63 4.42
CA LYS A 45 -2.08 4.42 5.02
C LYS A 45 -0.99 4.74 4.00
N ILE A 46 -0.56 3.76 3.21
CA ILE A 46 0.44 3.97 2.16
C ILE A 46 -0.07 4.97 1.11
N LYS A 47 -1.35 4.86 0.72
CA LYS A 47 -1.97 5.79 -0.24
C LYS A 47 -2.05 7.21 0.31
N ALA A 48 -2.38 7.37 1.59
CA ALA A 48 -2.39 8.66 2.27
C ALA A 48 -0.98 9.28 2.35
N GLU A 49 0.04 8.49 2.73
CA GLU A 49 1.44 8.94 2.72
C GLU A 49 1.89 9.38 1.31
N ILE A 50 1.52 8.64 0.25
CA ILE A 50 1.83 9.04 -1.13
C ILE A 50 1.13 10.36 -1.49
N ALA A 51 -0.11 10.56 -1.06
CA ALA A 51 -0.86 11.78 -1.31
C ALA A 51 -0.24 12.99 -0.58
N GLU A 52 0.15 12.82 0.68
CA GLU A 52 0.88 13.81 1.48
C GLU A 52 2.21 14.20 0.85
N LEU A 53 2.99 13.22 0.36
CA LEU A 53 4.29 13.48 -0.30
C LEU A 53 4.16 14.12 -1.69
N ARG A 54 2.96 14.09 -2.29
CA ARG A 54 2.66 14.73 -3.58
C ARG A 54 2.13 16.15 -3.43
N LYS A 55 1.63 16.50 -2.26
CA LYS A 55 1.15 17.85 -1.92
C LYS A 55 2.33 18.81 -1.78
#